data_AF-A0A838SK14-F1
#
_entry.id   AF-A0A838SK14-F1
#
_cell.length_a   1.000
_cell.length_b   1.000
_cell.length_c   1.000
_cell.angle_alpha   90.00
_cell.angle_beta   90.00
_cell.angle_gamma   90.00
#
_symmetry.space_group_name_H-M   'P 1'
#
loop_
_entity.id
_entity.type
_entity.pdbx_description
1 polymer ?
#
loop_
_entity_poly.entity_id
_entity_poly.type
_entity_poly.pdbx_seq_one_letter_code
_entity_poly.pdbx_strand_id
1 'polypeptide(L)'
;MLNIDVAEDGIHLLTGGLLAYAGFAALSLTVVRAIVGGIGIAYLFVGIVAFSSPVFFGLIPSGYETVLDNLIHLTLGVLGIVVGFLLKERREPAR
;
A
#
# COMPACT_ATOMS: atom_id res chain seq x y z
N MET A 1 13.16 -16.66 8.35
CA MET A 1 14.28 -15.99 7.67
C MET A 1 13.65 -14.95 6.77
N LEU A 2 14.10 -13.69 6.81
CA LEU A 2 13.59 -12.66 5.90
C LEU A 2 14.06 -13.04 4.49
N ASN A 3 13.10 -13.35 3.64
CA ASN A 3 13.30 -13.60 2.22
C ASN A 3 13.65 -12.26 1.58
N ILE A 4 14.85 -12.11 1.02
CA ILE A 4 15.26 -10.88 0.32
C ILE A 4 14.89 -11.07 -1.14
N ASP A 5 13.68 -10.64 -1.52
CA ASP A 5 13.32 -10.47 -2.92
C ASP A 5 13.53 -9.01 -3.29
N VAL A 6 14.56 -8.76 -4.11
CA VAL A 6 14.98 -7.39 -4.46
C VAL A 6 13.86 -6.61 -5.17
N ALA A 7 13.00 -7.29 -5.93
CA ALA A 7 11.91 -6.64 -6.64
C ALA A 7 10.77 -6.28 -5.69
N GLU A 8 10.36 -7.21 -4.84
CA GLU A 8 9.35 -6.98 -3.79
C GLU A 8 9.78 -5.88 -2.82
N ASP A 9 10.99 -6.00 -2.27
CA ASP A 9 11.58 -5.02 -1.35
C ASP A 9 11.66 -3.64 -2.00
N GLY A 10 12.01 -3.58 -3.29
CA GLY A 10 12.05 -2.35 -4.06
C GLY A 10 10.67 -1.68 -4.19
N ILE A 11 9.62 -2.47 -4.43
CA ILE A 11 8.23 -1.99 -4.50
C ILE A 11 7.77 -1.48 -3.13
N HIS A 12 8.10 -2.17 -2.04
CA HIS A 12 7.75 -1.73 -0.68
C HIS A 12 8.46 -0.43 -0.31
N LEU A 13 9.74 -0.28 -0.65
CA LEU A 13 10.47 0.96 -0.42
C LEU A 13 9.89 2.12 -1.24
N LEU A 14 9.53 1.88 -2.50
CA LEU A 14 8.91 2.88 -3.35
C LEU A 14 7.56 3.34 -2.77
N THR A 15 6.68 2.39 -2.45
CA THR A 15 5.31 2.69 -2.00
C THR A 15 5.31 3.25 -0.58
N GLY A 16 6.13 2.72 0.32
CA GLY A 16 6.36 3.28 1.65
C GLY A 16 6.95 4.69 1.59
N GLY A 17 7.94 4.91 0.71
CA GLY A 17 8.50 6.23 0.44
C GLY A 17 7.47 7.22 -0.09
N LEU A 18 6.57 6.79 -0.98
CA LEU A 18 5.50 7.63 -1.51
C LEU A 18 4.45 7.98 -0.45
N LEU A 19 4.10 7.05 0.45
CA LEU A 19 3.24 7.32 1.61
C LEU A 19 3.90 8.30 2.58
N ALA A 20 5.18 8.12 2.88
CA ALA A 20 5.94 9.04 3.71
C ALA A 20 5.98 10.44 3.08
N TYR A 21 6.27 10.54 1.78
CA TYR A 21 6.21 11.79 1.04
C TYR A 21 4.83 12.43 1.14
N ALA A 22 3.75 11.67 0.93
CA ALA A 22 2.39 12.19 1.04
C ALA A 22 2.02 12.67 2.45
N GLY A 23 2.59 12.07 3.49
CA GLY A 23 2.36 12.47 4.88
C GLY A 23 3.17 13.69 5.35
N PHE A 24 4.38 13.88 4.81
CA PHE A 24 5.30 14.96 5.24
C PHE A 24 5.34 16.16 4.29
N ALA A 25 5.01 15.98 3.01
CA ALA A 25 5.00 17.07 2.05
C ALA A 25 3.72 17.90 2.16
N ALA A 26 3.81 19.19 1.83
CA ALA A 26 2.68 20.12 1.76
C ALA A 26 1.87 19.90 0.47
N LEU A 27 1.31 18.70 0.29
CA LEU A 27 0.48 18.33 -0.85
C LEU A 27 -0.98 18.73 -0.62
N SER A 28 -1.70 18.94 -1.72
CA SER A 28 -3.16 19.12 -1.64
C SER A 28 -3.82 17.82 -1.17
N LEU A 29 -4.95 17.95 -0.46
CA LEU A 29 -5.67 16.80 0.06
C LEU A 29 -6.06 15.80 -1.05
N THR A 30 -6.46 16.31 -2.22
CA THR A 30 -6.79 15.48 -3.38
C THR A 30 -5.63 14.58 -3.79
N VAL A 31 -4.40 15.13 -3.80
CA VAL A 31 -3.19 14.36 -4.14
C VAL A 31 -2.89 13.33 -3.06
N VAL A 32 -2.97 13.68 -1.78
CA VAL A 32 -2.77 12.74 -0.67
C VAL A 32 -3.79 11.59 -0.75
N ARG A 33 -5.06 11.89 -1.00
CA ARG A 33 -6.12 10.88 -1.16
C ARG A 33 -5.86 9.94 -2.34
N ALA A 34 -5.42 10.49 -3.47
CA ALA A 34 -5.09 9.71 -4.65
C ALA A 34 -3.91 8.76 -4.39
N ILE A 35 -2.86 9.23 -3.72
CA ILE A 35 -1.69 8.42 -3.37
C ILE A 35 -2.07 7.31 -2.40
N VAL A 36 -2.67 7.67 -1.26
CA VAL A 36 -2.99 6.71 -0.19
C VAL A 36 -4.03 5.69 -0.65
N GLY A 37 -5.08 6.15 -1.34
CA GLY A 37 -6.10 5.27 -1.90
C GLY A 37 -5.57 4.39 -3.02
N GLY A 38 -4.74 4.94 -3.93
CA GLY A 38 -4.15 4.19 -5.04
C GLY A 38 -3.20 3.09 -4.58
N ILE A 39 -2.33 3.39 -3.61
CA ILE A 39 -1.46 2.38 -2.98
C ILE A 39 -2.31 1.34 -2.25
N GLY A 40 -3.36 1.76 -1.54
CA GLY A 40 -4.30 0.85 -0.88
C GLY A 40 -4.94 -0.13 -1.87
N ILE A 41 -5.39 0.34 -3.02
CA ILE A 41 -5.94 -0.53 -4.08
C ILE A 41 -4.89 -1.52 -4.58
N ALA A 42 -3.65 -1.07 -4.82
CA ALA A 42 -2.57 -1.94 -5.28
C ALA A 42 -2.25 -3.05 -4.27
N TYR A 43 -2.13 -2.71 -2.99
CA TYR A 43 -1.85 -3.66 -1.91
C TYR A 43 -3.01 -4.64 -1.70
N LEU A 44 -4.25 -4.16 -1.79
CA LEU A 44 -5.43 -5.02 -1.71
C LEU A 44 -5.45 -6.02 -2.86
N PHE A 45 -5.16 -5.55 -4.09
CA PHE A 45 -5.07 -6.41 -5.26
C PHE A 45 -4.00 -7.50 -5.07
N VAL A 46 -2.77 -7.12 -4.69
CA VAL A 46 -1.68 -8.06 -4.43
C VAL A 46 -2.08 -9.08 -3.37
N GLY A 47 -2.64 -8.64 -2.23
CA GLY A 47 -3.07 -9.53 -1.16
C GLY A 47 -4.12 -10.55 -1.60
N ILE A 48 -5.17 -10.13 -2.31
CA ILE A 48 -6.23 -11.05 -2.83
C ILE A 48 -5.63 -12.10 -3.76
N VAL A 49 -4.73 -11.64 -4.60
CA VAL A 49 -4.21 -12.39 -5.73
C VAL A 49 -3.14 -13.39 -5.29
N ALA A 50 -2.30 -13.03 -4.32
CA ALA A 50 -1.32 -13.93 -3.71
C ALA A 50 -1.97 -15.10 -2.95
N PHE A 51 -3.21 -14.95 -2.45
CA PHE A 51 -3.99 -16.10 -1.95
C PHE A 51 -4.45 -17.06 -3.05
N SER A 52 -4.50 -16.61 -4.30
CA SER A 52 -5.06 -17.36 -5.44
C SER A 52 -3.99 -17.98 -6.34
N SER A 53 -2.76 -17.46 -6.34
CA SER A 53 -1.65 -17.97 -7.15
C SER A 53 -0.30 -17.80 -6.43
N PRO A 54 0.42 -18.91 -6.14
CA PRO A 54 1.75 -18.86 -5.50
C PRO A 54 2.89 -18.47 -6.45
N VAL A 55 2.58 -18.07 -7.69
CA VAL A 55 3.57 -17.65 -8.68
C VAL A 55 3.07 -16.39 -9.37
N PHE A 56 3.24 -15.24 -8.72
CA PHE A 56 2.88 -13.95 -9.31
C PHE A 56 4.05 -13.36 -10.10
N PHE A 57 4.13 -13.70 -11.39
CA PHE A 57 5.06 -13.10 -12.36
C PHE A 57 6.56 -13.12 -11.98
N GLY A 58 6.98 -14.04 -11.10
CA GLY A 58 8.37 -14.10 -10.61
C GLY A 58 8.73 -12.99 -9.61
N LEU A 59 7.74 -12.26 -9.09
CA LEU A 59 7.89 -11.26 -8.02
C LEU A 59 7.77 -11.86 -6.62
N ILE A 60 7.47 -13.15 -6.50
CA ILE A 60 7.34 -13.83 -5.22
C ILE A 60 8.21 -15.10 -5.24
N PRO A 61 9.20 -15.22 -4.34
CA PRO A 61 10.03 -16.42 -4.27
C PRO A 61 9.23 -17.64 -3.82
N SER A 62 9.41 -18.73 -4.55
CA SER A 62 8.75 -20.03 -4.35
C SER A 62 9.07 -20.73 -3.01
N GLY A 63 9.73 -20.06 -2.05
CA GLY A 63 10.26 -20.66 -0.83
C GLY A 63 9.65 -20.16 0.48
N TYR A 64 9.01 -18.98 0.50
CA TYR A 64 8.56 -18.33 1.75
C TYR A 64 7.28 -17.48 1.59
N GLU A 65 6.30 -17.99 0.84
CA GLU A 65 4.92 -17.50 0.90
C GLU A 65 4.40 -17.69 2.33
N THR A 66 4.47 -16.66 3.17
CA THR A 66 3.84 -16.71 4.48
C THR A 66 2.45 -16.09 4.36
N VAL A 67 1.42 -16.82 4.82
CA VAL A 67 0.05 -16.30 4.94
C VAL A 67 0.03 -14.92 5.61
N LEU A 68 1.00 -14.65 6.49
CA LEU A 68 1.19 -13.36 7.14
C LEU A 68 1.45 -12.22 6.15
N ASP A 69 2.29 -12.41 5.13
CA ASP A 69 2.58 -11.36 4.15
C ASP A 69 1.34 -10.99 3.33
N ASN A 70 0.59 -11.99 2.88
CA ASN A 70 -0.69 -11.77 2.17
C ASN A 70 -1.70 -11.04 3.06
N LEU A 71 -1.76 -11.37 4.36
CA LEU A 71 -2.61 -10.67 5.32
C LEU A 71 -2.16 -9.22 5.54
N ILE A 72 -0.86 -8.94 5.55
CA ILE A 72 -0.32 -7.57 5.64
C ILE A 72 -0.75 -6.77 4.42
N HIS A 73 -0.56 -7.30 3.21
CA HIS A 73 -0.99 -6.65 1.96
C HIS A 73 -2.50 -6.37 1.95
N LEU A 74 -3.34 -7.34 2.32
CA LEU A 74 -4.78 -7.15 2.44
C LEU A 74 -5.13 -6.05 3.46
N THR A 75 -4.54 -6.12 4.65
CA THR A 75 -4.85 -5.18 5.75
C THR A 75 -4.46 -3.77 5.37
N LEU A 76 -3.23 -3.57 4.88
CA LEU A 76 -2.75 -2.28 4.40
C LEU A 76 -3.58 -1.78 3.23
N GLY A 77 -4.02 -2.66 2.34
CA GLY A 77 -4.87 -2.32 1.22
C GLY A 77 -6.22 -1.76 1.66
N VAL A 78 -6.91 -2.46 2.56
CA VAL A 78 -8.18 -2.00 3.16
C VAL A 78 -7.98 -0.68 3.90
N LEU A 79 -6.94 -0.58 4.75
CA LEU A 79 -6.66 0.63 5.52
C LEU A 79 -6.35 1.82 4.62
N GLY A 80 -5.56 1.67 3.56
CA GLY A 80 -5.25 2.74 2.61
C GLY A 80 -6.50 3.28 1.92
N ILE A 81 -7.39 2.39 1.49
CA ILE A 81 -8.67 2.78 0.89
C ILE A 81 -9.55 3.52 1.90
N VAL A 82 -9.73 2.96 3.11
CA VAL A 82 -10.53 3.57 4.17
C VAL A 82 -9.99 4.95 4.57
N VAL A 83 -8.69 5.07 4.80
CA VAL A 83 -8.03 6.34 5.12
C VAL A 83 -8.22 7.33 3.96
N GLY A 84 -8.00 6.91 2.72
CA GLY A 84 -8.22 7.73 1.52
C GLY A 84 -9.66 8.29 1.45
N PHE A 85 -10.67 7.51 1.84
CA PHE A 85 -12.05 7.97 1.93
C PHE A 85 -12.31 8.92 3.11
N LEU A 86 -11.72 8.63 4.28
CA LEU A 86 -11.94 9.39 5.51
C LEU A 86 -11.20 10.73 5.56
N LEU A 87 -10.15 10.89 4.76
CA LEU A 87 -9.44 12.16 4.59
C LEU A 87 -10.40 13.25 4.09
N LYS A 88 -10.64 14.25 4.95
CA LYS A 88 -11.51 15.40 4.71
C LYS A 88 -10.71 16.69 4.77
N GLU A 89 -11.12 17.65 3.96
CA GLU A 89 -10.55 19.00 3.97
C GLU A 89 -10.95 19.68 5.27
N ARG A 90 -9.98 20.17 6.04
CA ARG A 90 -10.31 21.05 7.16
C ARG A 90 -10.85 22.34 6.55
N ARG A 91 -12.15 22.56 6.69
CA ARG A 91 -12.73 23.88 6.44
C ARG A 91 -12.26 24.79 7.57
N GLU A 92 -11.48 25.81 7.26
CA GLU A 92 -11.23 26.87 8.23
C GLU A 92 -12.56 27.57 8.55
N PRO A 93 -12.88 27.82 9.83
CA PRO A 93 -14.06 28.60 10.17
C PRO A 93 -13.90 30.01 9.59
N ALA A 94 -14.93 30.49 8.89
CA ALA A 94 -14.98 31.85 8.38
C ALA A 94 -14.76 32.83 9.55
N ARG A 95 -13.76 33.70 9.43
CA ARG A 95 -13.50 34.80 10.35
C ARG A 95 -14.46 35.95 10.13
#